data_AF-A0ABD7U6X8-F1
#
_entry.id   AF-A0ABD7U6X8-F1
#
_cell.length_a   1.000
_cell.length_b   1.000
_cell.length_c   1.000
_cell.angle_alpha   90.00
_cell.angle_beta   90.00
_cell.angle_gamma   90.00
#
_symmetry.space_group_name_H-M   'P 1'
#
loop_
_entity.id
_entity.type
_entity.pdbx_description
1 polymer ?
#
loop_
_entity_poly.entity_id
_entity_poly.type
_entity_poly.pdbx_seq_one_letter_code
_entity_poly.pdbx_strand_id
1 'polypeptide(L)'
;MSIQIPWKEGEGNIVITPGSNGTASASSDVANEGLDREQTVVFRTTNSGVQASVSTTISQIGKRQAFAVAEGRFLLSDGSTFNVIKKEFA
;
A
#
# COMPACT_ATOMS: atom_id res chain seq x y z
N MET A 1 20.42 -7.45 -3.04
CA MET A 1 19.57 -8.04 -1.98
C MET A 1 18.43 -7.07 -1.73
N SER A 2 17.18 -7.54 -1.73
CA SER A 2 16.00 -6.71 -1.44
C SER A 2 15.48 -6.99 -0.04
N ILE A 3 14.74 -6.03 0.51
CA ILE A 3 14.04 -6.15 1.79
C ILE A 3 12.55 -6.27 1.47
N GLN A 4 11.89 -7.27 2.05
CA GLN A 4 10.44 -7.48 1.90
C GLN A 4 9.73 -7.10 3.19
N ILE A 5 8.75 -6.22 3.07
CA ILE A 5 7.90 -5.78 4.19
C ILE A 5 6.46 -6.13 3.81
N PRO A 6 5.78 -7.03 4.56
CA PRO A 6 4.39 -7.33 4.29
C PRO A 6 3.52 -6.07 4.33
N TRP A 7 2.56 -6.00 3.40
CA TRP A 7 1.50 -5.00 3.51
C TRP A 7 0.65 -5.27 4.75
N LYS A 8 0.24 -4.21 5.45
CA LYS A 8 -0.67 -4.29 6.60
C LYS A 8 -2.08 -4.73 6.20
N GLU A 9 -2.48 -4.40 4.98
CA GLU A 9 -3.81 -4.69 4.43
C GLU A 9 -3.66 -5.35 3.07
N GLY A 10 -4.35 -6.46 2.84
CA GLY A 10 -4.28 -7.23 1.59
C GLY A 10 -3.04 -8.12 1.48
N GLU A 11 -2.77 -8.60 0.27
CA GLU A 11 -1.69 -9.56 0.00
C GLU A 11 -0.39 -8.89 -0.49
N GLY A 12 0.70 -9.66 -0.44
CA GLY A 12 2.02 -9.31 -0.96
C GLY A 12 2.88 -8.44 -0.05
N ASN A 13 3.98 -7.96 -0.61
CA ASN A 13 4.99 -7.19 0.10
C ASN A 13 5.35 -5.90 -0.62
N ILE A 14 5.68 -4.90 0.17
CA ILE A 14 6.52 -3.79 -0.24
C ILE A 14 7.95 -4.33 -0.39
N VAL A 15 8.50 -4.22 -1.60
CA VAL A 15 9.87 -4.58 -1.93
C VAL A 15 10.72 -3.32 -1.95
N ILE A 16 11.66 -3.23 -1.01
CA ILE A 16 12.66 -2.15 -0.99
C ILE A 16 13.95 -2.68 -1.61
N THR A 17 14.40 -2.00 -2.67
CA THR A 17 15.67 -2.29 -3.32
C THR A 17 16.66 -1.16 -3.07
N PRO A 18 17.75 -1.40 -2.31
CA PRO A 18 18.80 -0.41 -2.11
C PRO A 18 19.43 0.01 -3.44
N GLY A 19 19.65 1.32 -3.60
CA GLY A 19 20.39 1.92 -4.70
C GLY A 19 21.75 2.46 -4.25
N SER A 20 22.45 3.14 -5.15
CA SER A 20 23.69 3.87 -4.84
C SER A 20 23.42 5.15 -4.05
N ASN A 21 24.44 5.67 -3.35
CA ASN A 21 24.41 7.00 -2.71
C ASN A 21 23.25 7.21 -1.72
N GLY A 22 22.93 6.19 -0.92
CA GLY A 22 21.87 6.29 0.09
C GLY A 22 20.45 6.37 -0.48
N THR A 23 20.27 6.05 -1.76
CA THR A 23 18.95 5.94 -2.37
C THR A 23 18.37 4.53 -2.19
N ALA A 24 17.05 4.43 -2.21
CA ALA A 24 16.34 3.16 -2.29
C ALA A 24 15.09 3.35 -3.15
N SER A 25 14.70 2.29 -3.85
CA SER A 25 13.43 2.24 -4.57
C SER A 25 12.45 1.35 -3.81
N ALA A 26 11.17 1.67 -3.93
CA ALA A 26 10.08 0.91 -3.33
C ALA A 26 9.07 0.51 -4.41
N SER A 27 8.70 -0.76 -4.43
CA SER A 27 7.65 -1.31 -5.29
C SER A 27 6.78 -2.31 -4.53
N SER A 28 5.70 -2.78 -5.14
CA SER A 28 4.96 -3.95 -4.66
C SER A 28 5.29 -5.16 -5.52
N ASP A 29 5.37 -6.35 -4.93
CA ASP A 29 5.59 -7.61 -5.67
C ASP A 29 4.32 -8.14 -6.35
N VAL A 30 3.14 -7.75 -5.86
CA VAL A 30 1.84 -8.10 -6.43
C VAL A 30 1.00 -6.85 -6.71
N ALA A 31 0.07 -6.99 -7.65
CA ALA A 31 -1.01 -6.03 -7.86
C ALA A 31 -1.97 -6.03 -6.67
N ASN A 32 -2.58 -4.88 -6.37
CA ASN A 32 -3.57 -4.77 -5.31
C ASN A 32 -4.98 -4.98 -5.86
N GLU A 33 -5.55 -6.15 -5.62
CA GLU A 33 -6.93 -6.45 -6.01
C GLU A 33 -7.96 -5.66 -5.16
N GLY A 34 -7.58 -5.12 -4.00
CA GLY A 34 -8.48 -4.43 -3.07
C GLY A 34 -8.76 -2.97 -3.43
N LEU A 35 -9.09 -2.19 -2.38
CA LEU A 35 -9.15 -0.73 -2.41
C LEU A 35 -7.73 -0.14 -2.42
N ASP A 36 -7.61 1.15 -2.69
CA ASP A 36 -6.34 1.88 -2.50
C ASP A 36 -5.83 1.69 -1.08
N ARG A 37 -4.54 1.41 -0.95
CA ARG A 37 -3.87 1.20 0.34
C ARG A 37 -2.61 2.05 0.44
N GLU A 38 -2.25 2.41 1.66
CA GLU A 38 -1.01 3.11 1.95
C GLU A 38 -0.34 2.60 3.22
N GLN A 39 0.98 2.66 3.25
CA GLN A 39 1.76 2.22 4.40
C GLN A 39 3.02 3.06 4.56
N THR A 40 3.21 3.61 5.75
CA THR A 40 4.47 4.27 6.11
C THR A 40 5.52 3.23 6.50
N VAL A 41 6.66 3.26 5.81
CA VAL A 41 7.87 2.50 6.11
C VAL A 41 8.88 3.42 6.77
N VAL A 42 9.47 2.97 7.88
CA VAL A 42 10.47 3.72 8.65
C VAL A 42 11.81 3.00 8.56
N PHE A 43 12.80 3.67 7.97
CA PHE A 43 14.18 3.24 7.95
C PHE A 43 14.91 3.84 9.15
N ARG A 44 15.36 2.99 10.05
CA ARG A 44 16.20 3.40 11.19
C ARG A 44 17.66 3.21 10.81
N THR A 45 18.47 4.23 11.06
CA THR A 45 19.89 4.26 10.80
C THR A 45 20.62 5.00 11.92
N THR A 46 21.93 5.13 11.80
CA THR A 46 22.75 5.97 12.68
C THR A 46 23.52 6.97 11.84
N ASN A 47 23.46 8.25 12.18
CA ASN A 47 24.32 9.28 11.61
C ASN A 47 25.35 9.69 12.66
N SER A 48 26.62 9.39 12.42
CA SER A 48 27.73 9.76 13.30
C SER A 48 27.54 9.31 14.77
N GLY A 49 27.00 8.09 14.97
CA GLY A 49 26.73 7.52 16.29
C GLY A 49 25.41 7.94 16.93
N VAL A 50 24.66 8.87 16.34
CA VAL A 50 23.32 9.26 16.80
C VAL A 50 22.26 8.49 16.02
N GLN A 51 21.23 7.99 16.71
CA GLN A 51 20.09 7.35 16.04
C GLN A 51 19.40 8.36 15.11
N ALA A 52 19.17 7.95 13.86
CA ALA A 52 18.45 8.70 12.87
C ALA A 52 17.38 7.82 12.24
N SER A 53 16.32 8.44 11.74
CA SER A 53 15.29 7.72 11.00
C SER A 53 14.80 8.55 9.83
N VAL A 54 14.54 7.87 8.72
CA VAL A 54 13.82 8.44 7.57
C VAL A 54 12.59 7.58 7.33
N SER A 55 11.45 8.22 7.05
CA SER A 55 10.22 7.53 6.72
C SER A 55 9.75 7.89 5.32
N THR A 56 9.02 6.97 4.70
CA THR A 56 8.33 7.21 3.44
C THR A 56 6.97 6.53 3.47
N THR A 57 5.97 7.16 2.89
CA THR A 57 4.64 6.57 2.71
C THR A 57 4.55 6.00 1.32
N ILE A 58 4.21 4.73 1.23
CA ILE A 58 4.09 3.99 -0.02
C ILE A 58 2.60 3.75 -0.25
N SER A 59 2.08 4.33 -1.31
CA SER A 59 0.69 4.16 -1.73
C SER A 59 0.62 3.23 -2.92
N GLN A 60 -0.38 2.35 -2.94
CA GLN A 60 -0.63 1.44 -4.04
C GLN A 60 -2.10 1.51 -4.45
N ILE A 61 -2.32 1.82 -5.73
CA ILE A 61 -3.66 1.80 -6.31
C ILE A 61 -4.25 0.40 -6.25
N GLY A 62 -5.47 0.29 -5.74
CA GLY A 62 -6.28 -0.91 -5.75
C GLY A 62 -7.18 -0.99 -6.97
N LYS A 63 -7.51 -2.21 -7.39
CA LYS A 63 -8.41 -2.49 -8.51
C LYS A 63 -9.85 -2.03 -8.24
N ARG A 64 -10.21 -1.90 -6.97
CA ARG A 64 -11.57 -1.59 -6.51
C ARG A 64 -11.64 -0.18 -5.94
N GLN A 65 -12.82 0.42 -5.98
CA GLN A 65 -13.16 1.64 -5.26
C GLN A 65 -14.43 1.45 -4.46
N ALA A 66 -14.53 2.19 -3.35
CA ALA A 66 -15.74 2.21 -2.55
C ALA A 66 -16.90 2.76 -3.39
N PHE A 67 -18.02 2.06 -3.36
CA PHE A 67 -19.22 2.52 -4.04
C PHE A 67 -19.92 3.57 -3.17
N ALA A 68 -19.74 4.85 -3.51
CA ALA A 68 -20.40 5.95 -2.80
C ALA A 68 -21.80 6.17 -3.37
N VAL A 69 -22.83 5.93 -2.56
CA VAL A 69 -24.22 6.29 -2.90
C VAL A 69 -24.74 7.23 -1.82
N ALA A 70 -25.26 8.39 -2.22
CA ALA A 70 -25.84 9.37 -1.31
C ALA A 70 -27.33 9.08 -0.99
N GLU A 71 -28.00 8.26 -1.81
CA GLU A 71 -29.44 7.99 -1.70
C GLU A 71 -29.76 6.51 -1.94
N GLY A 72 -30.49 5.89 -1.01
CA GLY A 72 -30.99 4.52 -1.09
C GLY A 72 -30.44 3.57 -0.02
N ARG A 73 -31.25 2.56 0.34
CA ARG A 73 -30.82 1.43 1.19
C ARG A 73 -30.59 0.23 0.29
N PHE A 74 -29.39 -0.34 0.31
CA PHE A 74 -29.10 -1.62 -0.33
C PHE A 74 -28.75 -2.66 0.72
N LEU A 75 -29.31 -3.86 0.56
CA LEU A 75 -28.99 -5.02 1.40
C LEU A 75 -27.73 -5.67 0.82
N LEU A 76 -26.63 -5.59 1.55
CA LEU A 76 -25.45 -6.40 1.27
C LEU A 76 -25.72 -7.81 1.78
N SER A 77 -25.66 -8.81 0.90
CA SER A 77 -25.90 -10.21 1.28
C SER A 77 -24.91 -10.70 2.35
N ASP A 78 -23.76 -10.06 2.47
CA ASP A 78 -22.70 -10.36 3.44
C ASP A 78 -22.55 -9.31 4.57
N GLY A 79 -23.34 -8.22 4.52
CA GLY A 79 -23.33 -7.15 5.53
C GLY A 79 -22.04 -6.33 5.65
N SER A 80 -21.04 -6.50 4.77
CA SER A 80 -19.70 -5.96 5.00
C SER A 80 -19.37 -4.74 4.13
N THR A 81 -19.17 -4.86 2.82
CA THR A 81 -18.88 -3.71 1.92
C THR A 81 -19.11 -4.05 0.44
N PHE A 82 -19.81 -3.20 -0.31
CA PHE A 82 -19.90 -3.28 -1.78
C PHE A 82 -18.84 -2.37 -2.43
N ASN A 83 -17.89 -2.98 -3.14
CA ASN A 83 -16.87 -2.26 -3.89
C ASN A 83 -17.06 -2.50 -5.39
N VAL A 84 -16.78 -1.49 -6.22
CA VAL A 84 -16.85 -1.59 -7.69
C VAL A 84 -15.45 -1.61 -8.29
N ILE A 85 -15.29 -2.28 -9.44
CA ILE A 85 -14.03 -2.24 -10.21
C ILE A 85 -13.83 -0.83 -10.76
N LYS A 86 -12.63 -0.25 -10.58
CA LYS A 86 -12.32 1.07 -11.15
C LYS A 86 -12.27 0.99 -12.67
N LYS A 87 -12.64 2.08 -13.33
CA LYS A 87 -12.75 2.14 -14.79
C LYS A 87 -11.45 1.79 -15.51
N GLU A 88 -10.30 2.16 -14.95
CA GLU A 88 -8.98 1.82 -15.52
C GLU A 88 -8.65 0.32 -15.50
N PHE A 89 -9.45 -0.52 -14.80
CA PHE A 89 -9.28 -1.96 -14.71
C PHE A 89 -10.50 -2.75 -15.25
N ALA A 90 -11.46 -2.06 -15.89
CA ALA A 90 -12.68 -2.63 -16.45
C ALA A 90 -12.55 -3.04 -17.92
#